data_AF-A0A7X7QFA6-F1
#
_entry.id   AF-A0A7X7QFA6-F1
#
_cell.length_a   1.000
_cell.length_b   1.000
_cell.length_c   1.000
_cell.angle_alpha   90.00
_cell.angle_beta   90.00
_cell.angle_gamma   90.00
#
_symmetry.space_group_name_H-M   'P 1'
#
loop_
_entity.id
_entity.type
_entity.pdbx_description
1 polymer ?
#
loop_
_entity_poly.entity_id
_entity_poly.type
_entity_poly.pdbx_seq_one_letter_code
_entity_poly.pdbx_strand_id
1 'polypeptide(L)'
;MSTIYLDDEDEGLARETSHPRFVELAPDSFYDESDEFSPFGNDDGNDALRSMEEWFEDREPGTDPIEFLEELLDEWDLDVPEGAFDLDHAGLVELVTRDEDLERPLVGIA
;
A
#
# COMPACT_ATOMS: atom_id res chain seq x y z
N MET A 1 -2.46 -15.09 19.91
CA MET A 1 -1.20 -15.00 19.17
C MET A 1 -1.56 -14.24 17.92
N SER A 2 -1.00 -13.06 17.69
CA SER A 2 -1.10 -12.44 16.37
C SER A 2 -0.33 -13.33 15.41
N THR A 3 -0.92 -13.61 14.26
CA THR A 3 -0.30 -14.35 13.16
C THR A 3 0.12 -13.31 12.12
N ILE A 4 1.31 -13.44 11.56
CA ILE A 4 1.74 -12.66 10.39
C ILE A 4 1.22 -13.39 9.15
N TYR A 5 0.71 -12.63 8.19
CA TYR A 5 0.11 -13.12 6.95
C TYR A 5 1.03 -12.70 5.81
N LEU A 6 1.63 -13.69 5.16
CA LEU A 6 2.55 -13.54 4.04
C LEU A 6 2.08 -14.48 2.93
N ASP A 7 2.20 -14.07 1.68
CA ASP A 7 1.96 -14.94 0.55
C ASP A 7 2.94 -16.12 0.54
N ASP A 8 2.49 -17.24 0.00
CA ASP A 8 3.34 -18.39 -0.24
C ASP A 8 4.09 -18.18 -1.57
N GLU A 9 5.41 -18.34 -1.58
CA GLU A 9 6.23 -18.11 -2.78
C GLU A 9 5.85 -19.02 -3.96
N ASP A 10 5.32 -20.22 -3.70
CA ASP A 10 4.90 -21.17 -4.74
C ASP A 10 3.46 -20.91 -5.22
N GLU A 11 2.57 -20.42 -4.34
CA GLU A 11 1.16 -20.10 -4.67
C GLU A 11 1.00 -18.69 -5.25
N GLY A 12 1.89 -17.75 -4.89
CA GLY A 12 1.84 -16.36 -5.29
C GLY A 12 0.75 -15.57 -4.57
N LEU A 13 0.32 -14.48 -5.21
CA LEU A 13 -0.67 -13.55 -4.66
C LEU A 13 -2.03 -14.22 -4.47
N ALA A 14 -2.47 -14.41 -3.22
CA ALA A 14 -3.72 -15.11 -2.92
C ALA A 14 -4.55 -14.46 -1.80
N ARG A 15 -5.87 -14.59 -1.90
CA ARG A 15 -6.81 -14.07 -0.86
C ARG A 15 -6.72 -14.90 0.42
N GLU A 16 -6.35 -16.17 0.28
CA GLU A 16 -6.28 -17.18 1.33
C GLU A 16 -5.10 -16.96 2.29
N THR A 17 -4.00 -16.41 1.78
CA THR A 17 -2.78 -16.07 2.52
C THR A 17 -2.84 -14.67 3.13
N SER A 18 -3.68 -13.80 2.58
CA SER A 18 -3.87 -12.41 3.02
C SER A 18 -4.51 -12.28 4.42
N HIS A 19 -4.20 -11.17 5.11
CA HIS A 19 -4.81 -10.85 6.40
C HIS A 19 -6.35 -10.72 6.29
N PRO A 20 -7.17 -11.33 7.17
CA PRO A 20 -8.63 -11.36 7.04
C PRO A 20 -9.27 -9.97 6.92
N ARG A 21 -8.78 -9.00 7.70
CA ARG A 21 -9.26 -7.61 7.63
C ARG A 21 -8.94 -6.93 6.29
N PHE A 22 -7.82 -7.29 5.66
CA PHE A 22 -7.49 -6.79 4.33
C PHE A 22 -8.45 -7.39 3.31
N VAL A 23 -8.69 -8.70 3.36
CA VAL A 23 -9.66 -9.41 2.50
C VAL A 23 -11.08 -8.82 2.59
N GLU A 24 -11.50 -8.35 3.76
CA GLU A 24 -12.79 -7.68 3.98
C GLU A 24 -12.89 -6.29 3.33
N LEU A 25 -11.77 -5.58 3.18
CA LEU A 25 -11.71 -4.20 2.72
C LEU A 25 -11.27 -4.09 1.25
N ALA A 26 -10.40 -5.00 0.81
CA ALA A 26 -9.78 -4.98 -0.50
C ALA A 26 -10.69 -5.65 -1.55
N PRO A 27 -11.06 -4.94 -2.63
CA PRO A 27 -11.76 -5.53 -3.76
C PRO A 27 -10.89 -6.58 -4.47
N ASP A 28 -11.52 -7.46 -5.24
CA ASP A 28 -10.84 -8.52 -6.02
C ASP A 28 -9.80 -7.95 -7.00
N SER A 29 -9.94 -6.69 -7.43
CA SER A 29 -8.98 -6.03 -8.31
C SER A 29 -7.57 -5.93 -7.71
N PHE A 30 -7.40 -6.01 -6.38
CA PHE A 30 -6.06 -6.10 -5.81
C PHE A 30 -5.32 -7.35 -6.27
N TYR A 31 -6.02 -8.43 -6.60
CA TYR A 31 -5.45 -9.73 -6.94
C TYR A 31 -5.37 -9.98 -8.47
N ASP A 32 -5.63 -8.97 -9.29
CA ASP A 32 -5.53 -9.10 -10.75
C ASP A 32 -4.10 -8.80 -11.21
N GLU A 33 -3.24 -9.83 -11.17
CA GLU A 33 -1.85 -9.74 -11.65
C GLU A 33 -1.72 -9.43 -13.15
N SER A 34 -2.80 -9.63 -13.92
CA SER A 34 -2.79 -9.44 -15.37
C SER A 34 -3.11 -8.01 -15.80
N ASP A 35 -3.64 -7.21 -14.88
CA ASP A 35 -3.96 -5.81 -15.09
C ASP A 35 -2.87 -4.93 -14.49
N GLU A 36 -2.05 -4.33 -15.37
CA GLU A 36 -0.97 -3.40 -15.02
C GLU A 36 -1.45 -2.10 -14.34
N PHE A 37 -2.76 -1.87 -14.25
CA PHE A 37 -3.35 -0.76 -13.50
C PHE A 37 -3.98 -1.20 -12.18
N SER A 38 -3.96 -2.49 -11.88
CA SER A 38 -4.43 -3.03 -10.62
C SER A 38 -3.41 -2.77 -9.52
N PRO A 39 -3.81 -2.68 -8.24
CA PRO A 39 -2.91 -2.35 -7.15
C PRO A 39 -1.68 -3.25 -7.02
N PHE A 40 -1.81 -4.58 -7.08
CA PHE A 40 -0.67 -5.50 -7.03
C PHE A 40 -0.23 -6.02 -8.40
N GLY A 41 -0.94 -5.68 -9.47
CA GLY A 41 -0.59 -6.01 -10.85
C GLY A 41 0.33 -4.99 -11.52
N ASN A 42 0.40 -3.76 -10.99
CA ASN A 42 1.43 -2.80 -11.39
C ASN A 42 2.74 -3.06 -10.62
N ASP A 43 3.88 -2.72 -11.24
CA ASP A 43 5.22 -2.98 -10.69
C ASP A 43 5.40 -2.32 -9.31
N ASP A 44 5.11 -1.02 -9.18
CA ASP A 44 5.32 -0.28 -7.93
C ASP A 44 4.51 -0.87 -6.76
N GLY A 45 3.24 -1.20 -6.99
CA GLY A 45 2.38 -1.76 -5.97
C GLY A 45 2.70 -3.22 -5.65
N ASN A 46 3.23 -3.98 -6.61
CA ASN A 46 3.79 -5.30 -6.36
C ASN A 46 5.06 -5.21 -5.49
N ASP A 47 5.99 -4.31 -5.86
CA ASP A 47 7.22 -4.06 -5.11
C ASP A 47 6.90 -3.62 -3.67
N ALA A 48 5.96 -2.71 -3.49
CA ALA A 48 5.50 -2.29 -2.16
C ALA A 48 4.96 -3.47 -1.33
N LEU A 49 4.20 -4.38 -1.93
CA LEU A 49 3.71 -5.59 -1.25
C LEU A 49 4.88 -6.51 -0.84
N ARG A 50 5.79 -6.81 -1.78
CA ARG A 50 6.92 -7.73 -1.52
C ARG A 50 7.85 -7.17 -0.45
N SER A 51 8.18 -5.88 -0.53
CA SER A 51 8.98 -5.21 0.50
C SER A 51 8.28 -5.22 1.86
N MET A 52 6.95 -5.09 1.92
CA MET A 52 6.22 -5.20 3.18
C MET A 52 6.30 -6.61 3.77
N GLU A 53 6.17 -7.64 2.93
CA GLU A 53 6.28 -9.04 3.36
C GLU A 53 7.65 -9.34 3.93
N GLU A 54 8.72 -9.00 3.18
CA GLU A 54 10.12 -9.11 3.64
C GLU A 54 10.36 -8.34 4.95
N TRP A 55 9.78 -7.15 5.08
CA TRP A 55 9.89 -6.35 6.30
C TRP A 55 9.29 -7.06 7.52
N PHE A 56 8.16 -7.76 7.34
CA PHE A 56 7.49 -8.50 8.41
C PHE A 56 8.15 -9.84 8.77
N GLU A 57 8.88 -10.49 7.87
CA GLU A 57 9.51 -11.79 8.11
C GLU A 57 10.42 -11.81 9.35
N ASP A 58 11.18 -10.73 9.56
CA ASP A 58 12.13 -10.60 10.66
C ASP A 58 11.53 -9.98 11.94
N ARG A 59 10.20 -9.75 11.98
CA ARG A 59 9.54 -8.97 13.02
C ARG A 59 8.53 -9.77 13.85
N GLU A 60 8.24 -9.24 15.05
CA GLU A 60 7.28 -9.87 15.95
C GLU A 60 5.84 -9.60 15.49
N PRO A 61 4.91 -10.56 15.64
CA PRO A 61 3.52 -10.32 15.31
C PRO A 61 2.91 -9.18 16.13
N GLY A 62 2.29 -8.21 15.45
CA GLY A 62 1.75 -7.00 16.08
C GLY A 62 2.69 -5.81 16.09
N THR A 63 3.84 -5.89 15.40
CA THR A 63 4.62 -4.71 15.01
C THR A 63 3.75 -3.76 14.18
N ASP A 64 3.92 -2.46 14.39
CA ASP A 64 3.12 -1.43 13.73
C ASP A 64 3.56 -1.26 12.26
N PRO A 65 2.71 -1.52 11.25
CA PRO A 65 3.06 -1.33 9.85
C PRO A 65 3.35 0.14 9.47
N ILE A 66 3.04 1.12 10.32
CA ILE A 66 3.35 2.52 10.03
C ILE A 66 4.86 2.75 9.86
N GLU A 67 5.69 2.05 10.64
CA GLU A 67 7.16 2.16 10.52
C GLU A 67 7.64 1.74 9.11
N PHE A 68 7.10 0.64 8.57
CA PHE A 68 7.37 0.23 7.18
C PHE A 68 6.93 1.30 6.18
N LEU A 69 5.73 1.86 6.35
CA LEU A 69 5.20 2.85 5.41
C LEU A 69 6.04 4.13 5.40
N GLU A 70 6.53 4.58 6.57
CA GLU A 70 7.45 5.72 6.66
C GLU A 70 8.78 5.43 5.95
N GLU A 71 9.36 4.23 6.14
CA GLU A 71 10.59 3.80 5.46
C GLU A 71 10.40 3.72 3.93
N LEU A 72 9.29 3.14 3.45
CA LEU A 72 8.99 3.01 2.03
C LEU A 72 8.83 4.37 1.34
N LEU A 73 8.10 5.29 1.98
CA LEU A 73 7.86 6.62 1.41
C LEU A 73 9.16 7.44 1.31
N ASP A 74 10.04 7.36 2.31
CA ASP A 74 11.36 7.99 2.28
C ASP A 74 12.24 7.38 1.17
N GLU A 75 12.24 6.04 1.02
CA GLU A 75 12.98 5.35 -0.04
C GLU A 75 12.53 5.79 -1.44
N TRP A 76 11.22 6.02 -1.61
CA TRP A 76 10.62 6.43 -2.88
C TRP A 76 10.70 7.94 -3.15
N ASP A 77 11.39 8.70 -2.28
CA ASP A 77 11.53 10.16 -2.36
C ASP A 77 10.15 10.87 -2.37
N LEU A 78 9.18 10.28 -1.66
CA LEU A 78 7.85 10.84 -1.46
C LEU A 78 7.88 11.68 -0.19
N ASP A 79 8.08 13.00 -0.36
CA ASP A 79 8.07 14.01 0.71
C ASP A 79 6.71 14.10 1.43
N VAL A 80 6.43 13.15 2.32
CA VAL A 80 5.21 13.13 3.15
C VAL A 80 5.45 13.92 4.43
N PRO A 81 4.67 14.99 4.70
CA PRO A 81 4.86 15.79 5.91
C PRO A 81 4.64 15.01 7.21
N GLU A 82 5.42 15.35 8.24
CA GLU A 82 5.25 14.80 9.58
C GLU A 82 3.80 14.94 10.07
N GLY A 83 3.24 13.85 10.58
CA GLY A 83 1.86 13.80 11.06
C GLY A 83 0.79 13.60 9.98
N ALA A 84 1.17 13.35 8.71
CA ALA A 84 0.21 13.06 7.65
C ALA A 84 -0.69 11.84 7.97
N PHE A 85 -0.15 10.82 8.63
CA PHE A 85 -0.90 9.62 9.04
C PHE A 85 -1.97 9.89 10.11
N ASP A 86 -1.87 11.00 10.84
CA ASP A 86 -2.86 11.41 11.84
C ASP A 86 -4.00 12.27 11.25
N LEU A 87 -3.87 12.69 9.98
CA LEU A 87 -4.87 13.50 9.31
C LEU A 87 -6.14 12.69 9.03
N ASP A 88 -7.28 13.34 9.21
CA ASP A 88 -8.53 12.82 8.69
C ASP A 88 -8.59 13.00 7.16
N HIS A 89 -9.65 12.47 6.56
CA HIS A 89 -9.85 12.57 5.11
C HIS A 89 -9.81 14.03 4.60
N ALA A 90 -10.35 14.99 5.36
CA ALA A 90 -10.35 16.38 4.95
C ALA A 90 -8.95 16.99 5.00
N GLY A 91 -8.17 16.67 6.04
CA GLY A 91 -6.77 17.06 6.16
C GLY A 91 -5.89 16.47 5.05
N LEU A 92 -6.07 15.19 4.72
CA LEU A 92 -5.36 14.54 3.61
C LEU A 92 -5.69 15.19 2.26
N VAL A 93 -6.96 15.52 2.02
CA VAL A 93 -7.36 16.22 0.78
C VAL A 93 -6.74 17.61 0.70
N GLU A 94 -6.73 18.39 1.79
CA GLU A 94 -6.05 19.70 1.81
C GLU A 94 -4.56 19.54 1.51
N LEU A 95 -3.91 18.54 2.11
CA LEU A 95 -2.49 18.26 1.91
C LEU A 95 -2.17 17.95 0.44
N VAL A 96 -2.88 16.99 -0.16
CA VAL A 96 -2.68 16.56 -1.55
C VAL A 96 -3.02 17.68 -2.55
N THR A 97 -4.00 18.52 -2.25
CA THR A 97 -4.42 19.62 -3.15
C THR A 97 -3.57 20.89 -3.01
N ARG A 98 -2.77 21.01 -1.95
CA ARG A 98 -1.81 22.13 -1.79
C ARG A 98 -0.57 21.98 -2.66
N ASP A 99 -0.28 20.77 -3.10
CA ASP A 99 0.84 20.49 -3.98
C ASP A 99 0.46 20.88 -5.42
N GLU A 100 0.88 22.07 -5.88
CA GLU A 100 0.60 22.58 -7.23
C GLU A 100 1.25 21.71 -8.34
N ASP A 101 2.12 20.75 -7.99
CA ASP A 101 2.77 19.83 -8.93
C ASP A 101 1.96 18.54 -9.20
N LEU A 102 0.92 18.22 -8.40
CA LEU A 102 -0.01 17.11 -8.68
C LEU A 102 -1.14 17.49 -9.67
N GLU A 103 -1.21 18.76 -10.10
CA GLU A 103 -2.15 19.21 -11.13
C GLU A 103 -1.73 18.76 -12.54
N ARG A 104 -1.76 17.45 -12.80
CA ARG A 104 -2.25 17.01 -14.11
C ARG A 104 -3.74 16.81 -13.98
N PRO A 105 -4.58 17.80 -14.37
CA PRO A 105 -6.00 17.54 -14.46
C PRO A 105 -6.16 16.34 -15.39
N LEU A 106 -6.79 15.28 -14.88
CA LEU A 106 -7.40 14.25 -15.70
C LEU A 106 -8.45 14.97 -16.55
N VAL A 107 -7.99 15.56 -17.66
CA VAL A 107 -8.85 16.13 -18.69
C VAL A 107 -9.70 14.96 -19.15
N GLY A 108 -10.98 15.03 -18.78
CA GLY A 108 -11.95 14.00 -19.05
C GLY A 108 -11.84 13.51 -20.48
N ILE A 109 -11.59 12.21 -20.62
CA ILE A 109 -11.78 11.51 -21.88
C ILE A 109 -13.29 11.44 -22.08
N ALA A 110 -13.79 12.38 -22.88
CA ALA A 110 -15.13 12.39 -23.47
C ALA A 110 -15.20 11.44 -24.67
#